data_AF-A0A950BRM8-F1
#
_entry.id   AF-A0A950BRM8-F1
#
_cell.length_a   1.000
_cell.length_b   1.000
_cell.length_c   1.000
_cell.angle_alpha   90.00
_cell.angle_beta   90.00
_cell.angle_gamma   90.00
#
_symmetry.space_group_name_H-M   'P 1'
#
loop_
_entity.id
_entity.type
_entity.pdbx_description
1 polymer ?
#
loop_
_entity_poly.entity_id
_entity_poly.type
_entity_poly.pdbx_seq_one_letter_code
_entity_poly.pdbx_strand_id
1 'polypeptide(L)' 'MRVRHSGQILQISSFLGFVGIPYSAVYVASKHAVNGLVKSLT' A
#
# COMPACT_ATOMS: atom_id res chain seq x y z
N MET A 1 7.22 -13.61 -10.84
CA MET A 1 8.27 -13.47 -9.80
C MET A 1 8.51 -14.77 -9.03
N ARG A 2 7.49 -15.39 -8.42
CA ARG A 2 7.69 -16.53 -7.50
C ARG A 2 8.43 -17.76 -8.11
N VAL A 3 8.02 -18.24 -9.30
CA VAL A 3 8.70 -19.38 -9.99
C VAL A 3 10.01 -18.97 -10.66
N ARG A 4 10.11 -17.74 -11.16
CA ARG A 4 11.32 -17.19 -11.79
C ARG A 4 12.36 -16.67 -10.78
N HIS A 5 12.04 -16.66 -9.49
CA HIS A 5 12.82 -16.09 -8.38
C HIS A 5 13.39 -14.68 -8.62
N SER A 6 12.79 -13.90 -9.52
CA SER A 6 13.28 -12.58 -9.93
C SER A 6 12.14 -11.68 -10.39
N GLY A 7 12.29 -10.39 -10.10
CA GLY A 7 11.45 -9.26 -10.51
C GLY A 7 11.30 -8.22 -9.40
N GLN A 8 10.63 -7.11 -9.71
CA GLN A 8 10.38 -6.02 -8.77
C GLN A 8 8.91 -5.59 -8.86
N ILE A 9 8.29 -5.30 -7.72
CA ILE A 9 6.93 -4.75 -7.64
C ILE A 9 7.03 -3.35 -7.06
N LEU A 10 6.52 -2.36 -7.79
CA LEU A 10 6.41 -0.98 -7.31
C LEU A 10 4.95 -0.67 -7.02
N GLN A 11 4.66 -0.21 -5.80
CA GLN A 11 3.34 0.20 -5.38
C GLN A 11 3.25 1.72 -5.31
N ILE A 12 2.17 2.28 -5.87
CA ILE A 12 1.88 3.71 -5.76
C ILE A 12 1.14 4.01 -4.45
N SER A 13 1.89 4.52 -3.48
CA SER A 13 1.36 4.95 -2.19
C SER A 13 0.75 6.35 -2.25
N SER A 14 0.27 6.81 -1.11
CA SER A 14 -0.26 8.16 -0.91
C SER A 14 0.08 8.61 0.50
N PHE A 15 0.29 9.91 0.69
CA PHE A 15 0.45 10.53 2.00
C PHE A 15 -0.72 10.19 2.94
N LEU A 16 -1.93 10.08 2.37
CA LEU A 16 -3.15 9.69 3.10
C LEU A 16 -3.15 8.23 3.57
N GLY A 17 -2.19 7.41 3.15
CA GLY A 17 -1.98 6.07 3.72
C GLY A 17 -1.29 6.09 5.09
N PHE A 18 -0.86 7.27 5.55
CA PHE A 18 -0.19 7.48 6.83
C PHE A 18 -0.94 8.47 7.73
N VAL A 19 -1.51 9.52 7.14
CA VAL A 19 -2.23 10.58 7.86
C VAL A 19 -3.67 10.69 7.36
N GLY A 20 -4.63 10.74 8.27
CA GLY A 20 -6.03 10.93 7.94
C GLY A 20 -6.36 12.39 7.61
N ILE A 21 -7.27 12.59 6.66
CA ILE A 21 -7.91 13.90 6.42
C ILE A 21 -9.43 13.76 6.45
N PRO A 22 -10.17 14.80 6.90
CA PRO A 22 -11.63 14.78 6.90
C PRO A 22 -12.23 14.45 5.52
N TYR A 23 -13.41 13.82 5.53
CA TYR A 23 -14.16 13.40 4.33
C TYR A 23 -13.47 12.37 3.41
N SER A 24 -12.29 11.85 3.78
CA SER A 24 -11.52 10.90 2.96
C SER A 24 -11.29 9.54 3.64
N ALA A 25 -12.14 9.17 4.61
CA ALA A 25 -11.94 7.99 5.46
C ALA A 25 -11.73 6.68 4.68
N VAL A 26 -12.56 6.42 3.66
CA VAL A 26 -12.46 5.19 2.85
C VAL A 26 -11.17 5.15 2.03
N TYR A 27 -10.75 6.30 1.48
CA TYR A 27 -9.50 6.40 0.72
C TYR A 27 -8.27 6.21 1.62
N VAL A 28 -8.25 6.88 2.78
CA VAL A 28 -7.21 6.75 3.81
C VAL A 28 -7.08 5.29 4.25
N ALA A 29 -8.20 4.65 4.60
CA ALA A 29 -8.22 3.24 5.00
C ALA A 29 -7.69 2.32 3.89
N SER A 30 -8.08 2.56 2.64
CA SER A 30 -7.63 1.77 1.50
C SER A 30 -6.13 1.92 1.26
N LYS A 31 -5.60 3.15 1.29
CA LYS A 31 -4.16 3.40 1.11
C LYS A 31 -3.34 2.86 2.28
N HIS A 32 -3.86 2.93 3.51
CA HIS A 32 -3.24 2.32 4.68
C HIS A 32 -3.18 0.78 4.56
N ALA A 33 -4.28 0.15 4.16
CA ALA A 33 -4.37 -1.30 3.98
C ALA A 33 -3.38 -1.81 2.92
N VAL A 34 -3.28 -1.13 1.77
CA VAL A 34 -2.33 -1.49 0.70
C VAL A 34 -0.88 -1.36 1.19
N ASN A 35 -0.56 -0.29 1.93
CA ASN A 35 0.77 -0.13 2.53
C ASN A 35 1.09 -1.26 3.51
N GLY A 36 0.13 -1.67 4.34
CA GLY A 36 0.25 -2.81 5.25
C GLY A 36 0.48 -4.13 4.51
N LEU A 37 -0.31 -4.39 3.47
CA LEU A 37 -0.18 -5.59 2.63
C LEU A 37 1.21 -5.71 2.01
N VAL A 38 1.74 -4.65 1.40
CA VAL A 38 3.07 -4.67 0.78
C VAL A 38 4.16 -4.90 1.83
N LYS A 39 4.03 -4.28 3.01
CA LYS A 39 4.96 -4.51 4.13
C LYS A 39 4.93 -5.97 4.61
N SER A 40 3.77 -6.64 4.61
CA SER A 40 3.66 -8.05 5.00
C SER A 40 4.19 -9.02 3.94
N LEU A 41 4.34 -8.58 2.69
CA LEU A 41 4.84 -9.38 1.58
C LEU A 41 6.36 -9.28 1.39
N THR A 42 7.01 -8.34 2.09
CA THR A 42 8.47 -8.13 2.09
C THR A 42 9.07 -8.88 3.27
#